data_AF-A0A6B3EEZ3-F1
#
_entry.id   AF-A0A6B3EEZ3-F1
#
_cell.length_a   1.000
_cell.length_b   1.000
_cell.length_c   1.000
_cell.angle_alpha   90.00
_cell.angle_beta   90.00
_cell.angle_gamma   90.00
#
_symmetry.space_group_name_H-M   'P 1'
#
loop_
_entity.id
_entity.type
_entity.pdbx_description
1 polymer ?
#
loop_
_entity_poly.entity_id
_entity_poly.type
_entity_poly.pdbx_seq_one_letter_code
_entity_poly.pdbx_strand_id
1 'polypeptide(L)' 'VEVPGETVDIVGTGGDGAKTVNISTMSAVVVAGTGAKVVKHGNRAASSASGASDVLEKLGVNLELSPEGVARVAE' A
#
# COMPACT_ATOMS: atom_id res chain seq x y z
N VAL A 1 -9.67 9.34 -3.56
CA VAL A 1 -9.42 8.57 -4.79
C VAL A 1 -10.64 7.70 -5.00
N GLU A 2 -11.29 7.81 -6.15
CA GLU A 2 -12.43 6.95 -6.51
C GLU A 2 -11.97 5.99 -7.60
N VAL A 3 -12.28 4.71 -7.43
CA VAL A 3 -11.88 3.64 -8.34
C VAL A 3 -13.09 2.74 -8.57
N PRO A 4 -13.52 2.53 -9.82
CA PRO A 4 -14.72 1.74 -10.11
C PRO A 4 -14.46 0.24 -9.89
N GLY A 5 -15.52 -0.46 -9.47
CA GLY A 5 -15.52 -1.91 -9.25
C GLY A 5 -15.11 -2.33 -7.85
N GLU A 6 -14.98 -3.64 -7.64
CA GLU A 6 -14.52 -4.20 -6.37
C GLU A 6 -13.04 -3.91 -6.17
N THR A 7 -12.70 -3.40 -4.99
CA THR A 7 -11.32 -3.11 -4.58
C THR A 7 -11.05 -3.75 -3.22
N VAL A 8 -9.79 -4.08 -2.99
CA VAL A 8 -9.33 -4.60 -1.70
C VAL A 8 -8.22 -3.72 -1.13
N ASP A 9 -8.30 -3.46 0.17
CA ASP A 9 -7.21 -2.87 0.95
C ASP A 9 -6.65 -3.94 1.91
N ILE A 10 -5.33 -4.05 1.95
CA ILE A 10 -4.62 -4.88 2.92
C ILE A 10 -3.83 -3.93 3.80
N VAL A 11 -4.44 -3.52 4.90
CA VAL A 11 -3.91 -2.50 5.80
C VAL A 11 -3.92 -2.99 7.24
N GLY A 12 -2.99 -2.45 8.04
CA GLY A 12 -2.97 -2.63 9.48
C GLY A 12 -2.97 -1.27 10.16
N THR A 13 -3.49 -1.20 11.37
CA THR A 13 -3.46 0.02 12.19
C THR A 13 -2.05 0.43 12.60
N GLY A 14 -1.11 -0.53 12.61
CA GLY A 14 0.22 -0.37 13.18
C GLY A 14 0.18 -0.32 14.72
N GLY A 15 1.37 -0.16 15.33
CA GLY A 15 1.51 0.01 16.79
C GLY A 15 1.44 -1.28 17.61
N ASP A 16 1.45 -2.45 16.99
CA ASP A 16 1.42 -3.75 17.68
C ASP A 16 2.74 -4.14 18.37
N GLY A 17 3.83 -3.42 18.09
CA GLY A 17 5.17 -3.70 18.63
C GLY A 17 5.81 -4.99 18.12
N ALA A 18 5.20 -5.67 17.12
CA ALA A 18 5.63 -6.98 16.66
C ALA A 18 6.92 -6.94 15.82
N LYS A 19 7.31 -5.75 15.34
CA LYS A 19 8.53 -5.51 14.56
C LYS A 19 8.69 -6.48 13.37
N THR A 20 7.57 -6.83 12.74
CA THR A 20 7.58 -7.67 11.55
C THR A 20 8.07 -6.88 10.34
N VAL A 21 8.38 -7.61 9.27
CA VAL A 21 8.51 -6.99 7.93
C VAL A 21 7.16 -6.40 7.48
N ASN A 22 7.15 -5.68 6.36
CA ASN A 22 5.95 -5.05 5.80
C ASN A 22 5.00 -6.06 5.15
N ILE A 23 4.47 -6.99 5.96
CA ILE A 23 3.63 -8.11 5.53
C ILE A 23 2.45 -7.61 4.70
N SER A 24 1.72 -6.60 5.18
CA SER A 24 0.56 -6.06 4.48
C SER A 24 0.90 -5.47 3.10
N THR A 25 2.05 -4.82 2.96
CA THR A 25 2.55 -4.30 1.67
C THR A 25 2.95 -5.44 0.72
N MET A 26 3.66 -6.45 1.21
CA MET A 26 4.01 -7.62 0.39
C MET A 26 2.76 -8.38 -0.07
N SER A 27 1.79 -8.58 0.83
CA SER A 27 0.50 -9.20 0.50
C SER A 27 -0.27 -8.41 -0.55
N ALA A 28 -0.27 -7.07 -0.48
CA ALA A 28 -0.91 -6.21 -1.49
C ALA A 28 -0.33 -6.45 -2.90
N VAL A 29 0.99 -6.55 -3.03
CA VAL A 29 1.65 -6.84 -4.32
C VAL A 29 1.28 -8.24 -4.82
N VAL A 30 1.30 -9.25 -3.95
CA VAL A 30 0.93 -10.63 -4.31
C VAL A 30 -0.52 -10.70 -4.79
N VAL A 31 -1.45 -10.07 -4.07
CA VAL A 31 -2.89 -10.07 -4.43
C VAL A 31 -3.14 -9.29 -5.71
N ALA A 32 -2.45 -8.17 -5.95
CA ALA A 32 -2.51 -7.49 -7.24
C ALA A 32 -2.05 -8.41 -8.40
N GLY A 33 -1.02 -9.24 -8.15
CA GLY A 33 -0.54 -10.24 -9.10
C GLY A 33 -1.56 -11.35 -9.44
N THR A 34 -2.63 -11.52 -8.65
CA THR A 34 -3.72 -12.46 -8.97
C THR A 34 -4.81 -11.84 -9.84
N GLY A 35 -4.66 -10.58 -10.26
CA GLY A 35 -5.66 -9.83 -11.01
C GLY A 35 -6.71 -9.11 -10.16
N ALA A 36 -6.59 -9.18 -8.82
CA ALA A 36 -7.45 -8.39 -7.95
C ALA A 36 -7.03 -6.92 -7.95
N LYS A 37 -8.01 -6.01 -7.90
CA LYS A 37 -7.74 -4.57 -7.85
C LYS A 37 -7.40 -4.14 -6.42
N VAL A 38 -6.13 -3.85 -6.17
CA VAL A 38 -5.64 -3.48 -4.83
C VAL A 38 -5.47 -1.96 -4.73
N VAL A 39 -6.22 -1.35 -3.80
CA VAL A 39 -6.06 0.07 -3.43
C VAL A 39 -5.66 0.11 -1.97
N LYS A 40 -4.37 0.33 -1.73
CA LYS A 40 -3.79 0.21 -0.40
C LYS A 40 -3.71 1.55 0.31
N HIS A 41 -4.24 1.63 1.53
CA HIS A 41 -3.87 2.69 2.46
C HIS A 41 -2.51 2.40 3.12
N GLY A 42 -1.69 3.42 3.26
CA GLY A 42 -0.36 3.31 3.83
C GLY A 42 0.21 4.66 4.25
N ASN A 43 1.14 4.62 5.20
CA ASN A 43 1.89 5.78 5.65
C ASN A 43 3.34 5.38 5.96
N ARG A 44 4.18 6.37 6.23
CA ARG A 44 5.52 6.18 6.78
C ARG A 44 5.46 5.64 8.21
N ALA A 45 6.55 5.05 8.68
CA ALA A 45 6.65 4.53 10.04
C ALA A 45 6.40 5.64 11.07
N ALA A 46 5.47 5.40 12.00
CA ALA A 46 5.30 6.22 13.20
C ALA A 46 6.13 5.68 14.39
N SER A 47 6.20 4.35 14.54
CA SER A 47 6.89 3.68 15.66
C SER A 47 7.65 2.41 15.28
N SER A 48 7.51 1.93 14.04
CA SER A 48 8.27 0.80 13.49
C SER A 48 9.57 1.26 12.83
N ALA A 49 10.40 0.32 12.37
CA ALA A 49 11.59 0.65 11.58
C ALA A 49 11.28 1.10 10.14
N SER A 50 10.11 0.73 9.60
CA SER A 50 9.62 1.16 8.28
C SER A 50 8.11 0.98 8.18
N GLY A 51 7.45 1.91 7.50
CA GLY A 51 6.04 1.84 7.12
C GLY A 51 5.87 1.44 5.66
N ALA A 52 4.62 1.33 5.22
CA ALA A 52 4.30 0.95 3.84
C ALA A 52 4.88 1.94 2.82
N SER A 53 4.76 3.25 3.09
CA SER A 53 5.29 4.29 2.22
C SER A 53 6.82 4.24 2.14
N ASP A 54 7.52 3.99 3.25
CA ASP A 54 8.99 3.94 3.26
C ASP A 54 9.51 2.78 2.38
N VAL A 55 8.86 1.61 2.45
CA VAL A 55 9.21 0.47 1.60
C VAL A 55 8.91 0.74 0.14
N LEU A 56 7.72 1.25 -0.18
CA LEU A 56 7.33 1.51 -1.58
C LEU A 56 8.23 2.57 -2.23
N GLU A 57 8.57 3.63 -1.50
CA GLU A 57 9.52 4.65 -1.96
C GLU A 57 10.90 4.06 -2.23
N LYS A 58 11.41 3.19 -1.33
CA LYS A 58 12.69 2.50 -1.54
C LYS A 58 12.67 1.53 -2.71
N LEU A 59 11.51 1.00 -3.08
CA LEU A 59 11.30 0.20 -4.28
C LEU A 59 11.12 1.04 -5.56
N GLY A 60 11.16 2.37 -5.46
CA GLY A 60 11.05 3.28 -6.60
C GLY A 60 9.62 3.65 -6.99
N VAL A 61 8.63 3.36 -6.15
CA VAL A 61 7.24 3.78 -6.39
C VAL A 61 7.12 5.28 -6.15
N ASN A 62 6.53 6.00 -7.12
CA ASN A 62 6.23 7.41 -6.98
C ASN A 62 5.05 7.61 -6.02
N LEU A 63 5.31 8.17 -4.84
CA LEU A 63 4.28 8.47 -3.83
C LEU A 63 3.62 9.85 -4.00
N GLU A 64 4.13 10.69 -4.91
CA GLU A 64 3.66 12.05 -5.16
C GLU A 64 2.62 12.09 -6.31
N LEU A 65 1.92 10.99 -6.55
CA LEU A 65 0.85 10.95 -7.54
C LEU A 65 -0.36 11.76 -7.05
N SER A 66 -0.95 12.54 -7.96
CA SER A 66 -2.23 13.18 -7.68
C SER A 66 -3.33 12.12 -7.46
N PRO A 67 -4.46 12.46 -6.81
CA PRO A 67 -5.57 11.54 -6.64
C PRO A 67 -6.05 10.89 -7.96
N GLU A 68 -6.05 11.64 -9.06
CA GLU A 68 -6.39 11.16 -10.39
C GLU A 68 -5.31 10.24 -10.96
N GLY A 69 -4.04 10.51 -10.66
CA GLY A 69 -2.92 9.62 -11.01
C GLY A 69 -3.00 8.27 -10.31
N VAL A 70 -3.37 8.26 -9.03
CA VAL A 70 -3.60 7.01 -8.28
C VAL A 70 -4.77 6.24 -8.87
N ALA A 71 -5.88 6.91 -9.20
CA ALA A 71 -7.03 6.25 -9.82
C ALA A 71 -6.67 5.58 -11.15
N ARG A 72 -5.90 6.26 -12.03
CA ARG A 72 -5.45 5.69 -13.31
C ARG A 72 -4.54 4.46 -13.18
N VAL A 73 -3.76 4.36 -12.10
CA VAL A 73 -2.90 3.18 -11.86
C VAL A 73 -3.74 1.97 -11.40
N ALA A 74 -4.89 2.22 -10.78
CA ALA A 74 -5.78 1.19 -10.28
C ALA A 74 -6.82 0.71 -11.30
N GLU A 75 -6.92 1.34 -12.48
CA GLU A 75 -7.74 0.90 -13.61
C GLU A 75 -7.03 -0.15 -14.46
#